data_AF-A0A087VS42-F1
#
_entry.id   AF-A0A087VS42-F1
#
_cell.length_a   1.000
_cell.length_b   1.000
_cell.length_c   1.000
_cell.angle_alpha   90.00
_cell.angle_beta   90.00
_cell.angle_gamma   90.00
#
_symmetry.space_group_name_H-M   'P 1'
#
loop_
_entity.id
_entity.type
_entity.pdbx_description
1 polymer ?
#
loop_
_entity_poly.entity_id
_entity_poly.type
_entity_poly.pdbx_seq_one_letter_code
_entity_poly.pdbx_strand_id
1 'polypeptide(L)' 'NGMELRQGKFRLDIRERVLTERVVTHWDGLPRAVVTAPSLSEFKECLDDALSHMV' A
#
# COMPACT_ATOMS: atom_id res chain seq x y z
N ASN A 1 -28.27 -3.35 -14.93
CA ASN A 1 -26.87 -2.86 -14.85
C ASN A 1 -26.49 -2.19 -13.51
N GLY A 2 -27.34 -2.18 -12.47
CA GLY A 2 -27.01 -1.58 -11.16
C GLY A 2 -26.34 -2.52 -10.14
N MET A 3 -26.41 -3.85 -10.34
CA MET A 3 -25.85 -4.84 -9.42
C MET A 3 -24.33 -5.00 -9.59
N GLU A 4 -23.81 -4.90 -10.82
CA GLU A 4 -22.38 -5.01 -11.12
C GLU A 4 -21.55 -3.87 -10.49
N LEU A 5 -22.09 -2.64 -10.43
CA LEU A 5 -21.42 -1.51 -9.78
C LEU A 5 -21.31 -1.70 -8.25
N ARG A 6 -22.33 -2.26 -7.62
CA ARG A 6 -22.30 -2.57 -6.17
C ARG A 6 -21.32 -3.70 -5.86
N GLN A 7 -21.25 -4.71 -6.74
CA GLN A 7 -20.32 -5.83 -6.61
C GLN A 7 -18.87 -5.41 -6.88
N GLY A 8 -18.63 -4.49 -7.83
CA GLY A 8 -17.33 -3.87 -8.07
C GLY A 8 -16.85 -3.01 -6.90
N LYS A 9 -17.73 -2.18 -6.33
CA LYS A 9 -17.44 -1.43 -5.09
C LYS A 9 -17.11 -2.34 -3.91
N PHE A 10 -17.88 -3.41 -3.72
CA PHE A 10 -17.61 -4.40 -2.67
C PHE A 10 -16.25 -5.09 -2.85
N ARG A 11 -15.90 -5.46 -4.08
CA ARG A 11 -14.58 -6.03 -4.39
C ARG A 11 -13.44 -5.04 -4.14
N LEU A 12 -13.65 -3.76 -4.45
CA LEU A 12 -12.67 -2.71 -4.20
C LEU A 12 -12.50 -2.46 -2.70
N ASP A 13 -13.60 -2.35 -1.95
CA ASP A 13 -13.60 -2.15 -0.50
C ASP A 13 -12.86 -3.29 0.24
N ILE A 14 -13.11 -4.54 -0.15
CA ILE A 14 -12.35 -5.69 0.37
C ILE A 14 -10.86 -5.58 0.04
N ARG A 15 -10.52 -5.23 -1.22
CA ARG A 15 -9.13 -5.14 -1.65
C ARG A 15 -8.40 -4.01 -0.93
N GLU A 16 -9.06 -2.89 -0.71
CA GLU A 16 -8.54 -1.75 0.05
C GLU A 16 -8.26 -2.15 1.50
N ARG A 17 -9.22 -2.81 2.17
CA ARG A 17 -9.04 -3.28 3.55
C ARG A 17 -7.89 -4.29 3.68
N VAL A 18 -7.81 -5.27 2.77
CA VAL A 18 -6.71 -6.24 2.74
C VAL A 18 -5.37 -5.57 2.45
N LEU A 19 -5.35 -4.55 1.57
CA LEU A 19 -4.15 -3.76 1.31
C LEU A 19 -3.73 -3.00 2.57
N THR A 20 -4.65 -2.29 3.25
CA THR A 20 -4.35 -1.59 4.50
C THR A 20 -3.83 -2.54 5.57
N GLU A 21 -4.46 -3.70 5.79
CA GLU A 21 -4.00 -4.68 6.79
C GLU A 21 -2.63 -5.27 6.44
N ARG A 22 -2.39 -5.65 5.17
CA ARG A 22 -1.08 -6.16 4.72
C ARG A 22 0.01 -5.11 4.82
N VAL A 23 -0.32 -3.90 4.42
CA VAL A 23 0.56 -2.74 4.51
C VAL A 23 0.88 -2.53 5.98
N VAL A 24 -0.10 -2.40 6.88
CA VAL A 24 0.09 -2.20 8.34
C VAL A 24 0.93 -3.32 8.97
N THR A 25 0.72 -4.57 8.56
CA THR A 25 1.52 -5.70 9.07
C THR A 25 2.97 -5.64 8.59
N HIS A 26 3.22 -5.12 7.38
CA HIS A 26 4.56 -4.98 6.81
C HIS A 26 5.27 -3.67 7.23
N TRP A 27 4.50 -2.69 7.73
CA TRP A 27 5.02 -1.40 8.19
C TRP A 27 6.04 -1.53 9.33
N ASP A 28 5.96 -2.56 10.16
CA ASP A 28 6.94 -2.82 11.24
C ASP A 28 8.36 -3.10 10.71
N GLY A 29 8.48 -3.54 9.44
CA GLY A 29 9.75 -3.83 8.77
C GLY A 29 10.21 -2.75 7.77
N LEU A 30 9.40 -1.73 7.50
CA LEU A 30 9.74 -0.69 6.53
C LEU A 30 10.61 0.39 7.17
N PRO A 31 11.68 0.87 6.48
CA PRO A 31 12.49 1.97 6.98
C PRO A 31 11.65 3.23 7.20
N ARG A 32 11.91 3.93 8.31
CA ARG A 32 11.20 5.17 8.68
C ARG A 32 11.23 6.24 7.59
N ALA A 33 12.24 6.23 6.71
CA ALA A 33 12.32 7.13 5.56
C ALA A 33 11.15 6.94 4.57
N VAL A 34 10.75 5.69 4.30
CA VAL A 34 9.60 5.35 3.45
C VAL A 34 8.30 5.90 4.07
N VAL A 35 8.20 5.83 5.39
CA VAL A 35 7.04 6.30 6.17
C VAL A 35 6.86 7.81 6.12
N THR A 36 7.96 8.55 6.19
CA THR A 36 7.95 10.02 6.35
C THR A 36 8.01 10.78 5.03
N ALA A 37 7.96 10.10 3.89
CA ALA A 37 8.01 10.74 2.59
C ALA A 37 6.80 11.68 2.38
N PRO A 38 7.04 12.98 2.10
CA PRO A 38 5.96 13.96 1.98
C PRO A 38 5.24 13.87 0.62
N SER A 39 5.85 13.25 -0.39
CA SER A 39 5.26 13.01 -1.70
C SER A 39 5.30 11.54 -2.13
N LEU A 40 4.41 11.18 -3.05
CA LEU A 40 4.36 9.83 -3.62
C LEU A 40 5.64 9.47 -4.40
N SER A 41 6.31 10.47 -4.99
CA SER A 41 7.57 10.25 -5.72
C SER A 41 8.67 9.83 -4.75
N GLU A 42 8.85 10.60 -3.67
CA GLU A 42 9.83 10.30 -2.62
C GLU A 42 9.50 8.98 -1.90
N PHE A 43 8.21 8.68 -1.69
CA PHE A 43 7.78 7.39 -1.14
C PHE A 43 8.24 6.23 -2.02
N LYS A 44 8.09 6.34 -3.34
CA LYS A 44 8.51 5.30 -4.29
C LYS A 44 10.03 5.13 -4.31
N GLU A 45 10.79 6.22 -4.30
CA GLU A 45 12.26 6.16 -4.27
C GLU A 45 12.76 5.52 -2.97
N CYS A 46 12.23 5.92 -1.80
CA CYS A 46 12.59 5.30 -0.54
C CYS A 46 12.18 3.82 -0.47
N LEU A 47 11.04 3.45 -1.05
CA LEU A 47 10.59 2.06 -1.09
C LEU A 47 11.48 1.19 -1.98
N ASP A 48 11.87 1.69 -3.16
CA ASP A 48 12.75 0.98 -4.10
C ASP A 48 14.14 0.76 -3.47
N ASP A 49 14.69 1.78 -2.82
CA ASP A 49 15.93 1.71 -2.06
C ASP A 49 15.85 0.70 -0.90
N ALA A 50 14.78 0.78 -0.08
CA ALA A 50 14.54 -0.15 1.02
C ALA A 50 14.45 -1.60 0.56
N LEU A 51 13.75 -1.86 -0.55
CA LEU A 51 13.60 -3.21 -1.11
C LEU A 51 14.89 -3.69 -1.79
N SER A 52 15.70 -2.79 -2.37
CA SER A 52 17.02 -3.11 -2.92
C SER A 52 17.98 -3.63 -1.84
N HIS A 53 17.86 -3.10 -0.61
CA HIS A 53 18.64 -3.52 0.54
C HIS A 53 18.15 -4.83 1.21
N MET A 54 17.00 -5.37 0.80
CA MET A 54 16.44 -6.63 1.34
C MET A 54 16.80 -7.88 0.49
N VAL A 55 17.70 -7.76 -0.49
CA VAL A 55 18.28 -8.87 -1.30
C VAL A 55 19.51 -9.49 -0.62
#